data_AF-X1TGD1-F1
#
_entry.id   AF-X1TGD1-F1
#
_cell.length_a   1.000
_cell.length_b   1.000
_cell.length_c   1.000
_cell.angle_alpha   90.00
_cell.angle_beta   90.00
_cell.angle_gamma   90.00
#
_symmetry.space_group_name_H-M   'P 1'
#
loop_
_entity.id
_entity.type
_entity.pdbx_description
1 polymer ?
#
loop_
_entity_poly.entity_id
_entity_poly.type
_entity_poly.pdbx_seq_one_letter_code
_entity_poly.pdbx_strand_id
1 'polypeptide(L)'
;MIMETMDTDYVQMSSESEAKEYGSQTGYWIVANVRQQIGWPEKRVLVEFRGEQILLLPEEKDLCPCVAVRKKGEHSDDTVRKLIMNFLSSLAWTNVRAVEIAGWTGGSHPFRMTKASICSTIAPGFRVTYLPDPVN
;
A
#
# COMPACT_ATOMS: atom_id res chain seq x y z
N MET A 1 -6.81 35.15 13.46
CA MET A 1 -5.71 34.49 12.75
C MET A 1 -6.29 33.21 12.18
N ILE A 2 -6.73 33.28 10.94
CA ILE A 2 -7.44 32.21 10.24
C ILE A 2 -6.37 31.27 9.70
N MET A 3 -6.23 30.08 10.29
CA MET A 3 -5.43 29.01 9.73
C MET A 3 -6.23 28.43 8.56
N GLU A 4 -5.88 28.84 7.34
CA GLU A 4 -6.33 28.17 6.12
C GLU A 4 -5.95 26.70 6.22
N THR A 5 -6.96 25.84 6.36
CA THR A 5 -6.85 24.41 6.12
C THR A 5 -6.49 24.24 4.65
N MET A 6 -5.21 23.97 4.36
CA MET A 6 -4.76 23.54 3.04
C MET A 6 -5.54 22.27 2.70
N ASP A 7 -6.54 22.41 1.83
CA ASP A 7 -7.14 21.30 1.10
C ASP A 7 -6.01 20.69 0.27
N THR A 8 -5.50 19.56 0.76
CA THR A 8 -4.23 18.99 0.33
C THR A 8 -4.61 17.77 -0.52
N ASP A 9 -4.51 17.86 -1.85
CA ASP A 9 -4.68 16.79 -2.87
C ASP A 9 -3.71 15.59 -2.69
N TYR A 10 -3.20 15.36 -1.49
CA TYR A 10 -2.16 14.38 -1.20
C TYR A 10 -2.67 13.31 -0.25
N VAL A 11 -2.27 12.07 -0.56
CA VAL A 11 -2.53 10.88 0.25
C VAL A 11 -2.06 11.09 1.69
N GLN A 12 -3.01 11.03 2.63
CA GLN A 12 -2.73 11.13 4.06
C GLN A 12 -2.11 9.83 4.58
N MET A 13 -0.98 9.93 5.26
CA MET A 13 -0.35 8.81 5.97
C MET A 13 -0.80 8.82 7.43
N SER A 14 -1.40 7.73 7.90
CA SER A 14 -1.74 7.59 9.32
C SER A 14 -0.50 7.30 10.18
N SER A 15 -0.63 7.44 11.49
CA SER A 15 0.45 7.09 12.42
C SER A 15 0.77 5.58 12.38
N GLU A 16 2.01 5.21 12.76
CA GLU A 16 2.44 3.80 12.83
C GLU A 16 1.54 2.96 13.75
N SER A 17 1.04 3.56 14.84
CA SER A 17 0.13 2.91 15.78
C SER A 17 -1.21 2.56 15.12
N GLU A 18 -1.79 3.48 14.35
CA GLU A 18 -3.04 3.25 13.62
C GLU A 18 -2.86 2.19 12.53
N ALA A 19 -1.75 2.24 11.78
CA ALA A 19 -1.45 1.24 10.77
C ALA A 19 -1.31 -0.18 11.37
N LYS A 20 -0.75 -0.27 12.57
CA LYS A 20 -0.63 -1.54 13.29
C LYS A 20 -1.99 -2.04 13.78
N GLU A 21 -2.79 -1.17 14.38
CA GLU A 21 -4.14 -1.51 14.84
C GLU A 21 -5.01 -1.98 13.67
N TYR A 22 -5.00 -1.25 12.56
CA TYR A 22 -5.75 -1.57 11.36
C TYR A 22 -5.35 -2.94 10.79
N GLY A 23 -4.04 -3.22 10.70
CA GLY A 23 -3.53 -4.52 10.22
C GLY A 23 -3.80 -5.70 11.17
N SER A 24 -4.19 -5.44 12.41
CA SER A 24 -4.60 -6.46 13.38
C SER A 24 -6.10 -6.78 13.33
N GLN A 25 -6.89 -6.01 12.58
CA GLN A 25 -8.33 -6.26 12.45
C GLN A 25 -8.60 -7.50 11.58
N THR A 26 -9.49 -8.35 12.06
CA THR A 26 -10.01 -9.48 11.27
C THR A 26 -10.94 -8.98 10.18
N GLY A 27 -10.86 -9.60 9.01
CA GLY A 27 -11.68 -9.22 7.85
C GLY A 27 -11.26 -9.95 6.60
N TYR A 28 -11.90 -9.68 5.47
CA TYR A 28 -11.47 -10.24 4.20
C TYR A 28 -10.40 -9.37 3.57
N TRP A 29 -9.15 -9.78 3.70
CA TRP A 29 -7.98 -9.06 3.19
C TRP A 29 -7.60 -9.55 1.80
N ILE A 30 -7.31 -8.61 0.92
CA ILE A 30 -6.67 -8.84 -0.37
C ILE A 30 -5.31 -8.17 -0.33
N VAL A 31 -4.27 -8.95 -0.59
CA VAL A 31 -2.87 -8.55 -0.43
C VAL A 31 -2.15 -8.76 -1.77
N ALA A 32 -1.55 -7.70 -2.30
CA ALA A 32 -0.61 -7.77 -3.41
C ALA A 32 0.80 -7.79 -2.85
N ASN A 33 1.50 -8.91 -3.00
CA ASN A 33 2.92 -8.99 -2.72
C ASN A 33 3.65 -8.39 -3.92
N VAL A 34 4.57 -7.47 -3.65
CA VAL A 34 5.25 -6.72 -4.71
C VAL A 34 6.74 -7.03 -4.73
N ARG A 35 7.31 -7.02 -5.94
CA ARG A 35 8.74 -6.85 -6.18
C ARG A 35 8.94 -5.40 -6.56
N GLN A 36 9.70 -4.70 -5.74
CA GLN A 36 9.85 -3.26 -5.86
C GLN A 36 11.30 -2.88 -6.13
N GLN A 37 11.48 -1.97 -7.09
CA GLN A 37 12.76 -1.30 -7.36
C GLN A 37 12.75 0.16 -6.89
N ILE A 38 11.65 0.56 -6.26
CA ILE A 38 11.41 1.88 -5.67
C ILE A 38 11.73 1.84 -4.17
N GLY A 39 11.60 2.98 -3.49
CA GLY A 39 11.53 2.95 -2.04
C GLY A 39 10.25 2.27 -1.56
N TRP A 40 10.36 1.51 -0.47
CA TRP A 40 9.20 1.03 0.30
C TRP A 40 9.29 1.62 1.70
N PRO A 41 8.16 1.74 2.42
CA PRO A 41 8.23 2.09 3.82
C PRO A 41 8.95 1.00 4.63
N GLU A 42 9.80 1.42 5.57
CA GLU A 42 10.47 0.55 6.55
C GLU A 42 9.54 0.10 7.68
N LYS A 43 8.37 0.74 7.79
CA LYS A 43 7.35 0.50 8.82
C LYS A 43 6.00 0.29 8.17
N ARG A 44 5.02 -0.17 8.95
CA ARG A 44 3.63 -0.26 8.47
C ARG A 44 3.09 1.15 8.28
N VAL A 45 2.54 1.42 7.10
CA VAL A 45 1.93 2.71 6.79
C VAL A 45 0.51 2.45 6.31
N LEU A 46 -0.44 3.18 6.89
CA LEU A 46 -1.81 3.22 6.43
C LEU A 46 -1.98 4.48 5.60
N VAL A 47 -2.58 4.32 4.43
CA VAL A 47 -2.75 5.33 3.42
C VAL A 47 -4.22 5.36 3.03
N GLU A 48 -4.80 6.54 2.89
CA GLU A 48 -6.09 6.69 2.24
C GLU A 48 -5.91 6.96 0.75
N PHE A 49 -6.52 6.13 -0.10
CA PHE A 49 -6.50 6.29 -1.55
C PHE A 49 -7.90 6.02 -2.10
N ARG A 50 -8.51 7.03 -2.75
CA ARG A 50 -9.86 6.95 -3.33
C ARG A 50 -10.94 6.52 -2.31
N GLY A 51 -10.86 7.04 -1.08
CA GLY A 51 -11.80 6.72 0.01
C GLY A 51 -11.62 5.31 0.62
N GLU A 52 -10.56 4.60 0.22
CA GLU A 52 -10.23 3.28 0.73
C GLU A 52 -8.92 3.29 1.50
N GLN A 53 -8.89 2.49 2.56
CA GLN A 53 -7.73 2.33 3.43
C GLN A 53 -6.80 1.26 2.86
N ILE A 54 -5.61 1.68 2.48
CA ILE A 54 -4.53 0.85 1.93
C ILE A 54 -3.43 0.72 2.97
N LEU A 55 -3.16 -0.51 3.39
CA LEU A 55 -2.09 -0.83 4.31
C LEU A 55 -0.85 -1.27 3.53
N LEU A 56 0.23 -0.50 3.64
CA LEU A 56 1.55 -0.90 3.15
C LEU A 56 2.31 -1.60 4.28
N LEU A 57 2.72 -2.84 4.02
CA LEU A 57 3.55 -3.60 4.93
C LEU A 57 5.00 -3.55 4.45
N PRO A 58 5.96 -3.32 5.36
CA PRO A 58 7.36 -3.23 5.02
C PRO A 58 7.90 -4.57 4.52
N GLU A 59 9.02 -4.50 3.81
CA GLU A 59 9.83 -5.68 3.55
C GLU A 59 10.44 -6.18 4.87
N GLU A 60 10.32 -7.49 5.13
CA GLU A 60 10.98 -8.14 6.26
C GLU A 60 11.89 -9.26 5.75
N LYS A 61 12.80 -9.74 6.61
CA LYS A 61 13.87 -10.69 6.27
C LYS A 61 13.42 -11.83 5.34
N ASP A 62 12.26 -12.42 5.62
CA ASP A 62 11.72 -13.58 4.91
C ASP A 62 10.39 -13.27 4.18
N LEU A 63 9.90 -12.04 4.21
CA LEU A 63 8.58 -11.66 3.72
C LEU A 63 8.66 -10.51 2.72
N CYS A 64 7.98 -10.67 1.59
CA CYS A 64 7.92 -9.64 0.57
C CYS A 64 7.21 -8.37 1.09
N PRO A 65 7.62 -7.19 0.61
CA PRO A 65 6.81 -5.99 0.76
C PRO A 65 5.44 -6.23 0.11
N CYS A 66 4.39 -5.67 0.71
CA CYS A 66 3.06 -5.86 0.15
C CYS A 66 2.13 -4.69 0.43
N VAL A 67 1.08 -4.64 -0.39
CA VAL A 67 -0.05 -3.72 -0.27
C VAL A 67 -1.27 -4.54 0.08
N ALA A 68 -1.91 -4.23 1.19
CA ALA A 68 -3.07 -4.93 1.71
C ALA A 68 -4.27 -3.99 1.78
N VAL A 69 -5.41 -4.45 1.30
CA VAL A 69 -6.69 -3.76 1.42
C VAL A 69 -7.69 -4.69 2.07
N ARG A 70 -8.41 -4.19 3.06
CA ARG A 70 -9.53 -4.92 3.64
C ARG A 70 -10.77 -4.67 2.78
N LYS A 71 -11.30 -5.72 2.18
CA LYS A 71 -12.51 -5.69 1.36
C LYS A 71 -13.72 -5.32 2.22
N LYS A 72 -14.42 -4.26 1.82
CA LYS A 72 -15.78 -3.94 2.32
C LYS A 72 -16.80 -4.81 1.57
N GLY A 73 -17.88 -5.19 2.25
CA GLY A 73 -18.80 -6.25 1.79
C GLY A 73 -19.39 -6.08 0.40
N GLU A 74 -19.53 -4.83 -0.09
CA GLU A 74 -20.14 -4.53 -1.38
C GLU A 74 -19.18 -4.61 -2.56
N HIS A 75 -17.86 -4.64 -2.32
CA HIS A 75 -16.88 -4.70 -3.40
C HIS A 75 -16.65 -6.13 -3.90
N SER A 76 -16.36 -6.29 -5.17
CA SER A 76 -15.83 -7.56 -5.70
C SER A 76 -14.32 -7.67 -5.46
N ASP A 77 -13.77 -8.88 -5.50
CA ASP A 77 -12.32 -9.06 -5.39
C ASP A 77 -11.58 -8.33 -6.52
N ASP A 78 -12.13 -8.35 -7.74
CA ASP A 78 -11.59 -7.65 -8.90
C ASP A 78 -11.56 -6.13 -8.69
N THR A 79 -12.60 -5.56 -8.08
CA THR A 79 -12.65 -4.14 -7.72
C THR A 79 -11.51 -3.75 -6.78
N VAL A 80 -11.27 -4.56 -5.75
CA VAL A 80 -10.18 -4.30 -4.79
C VAL A 80 -8.81 -4.51 -5.43
N ARG A 81 -8.65 -5.51 -6.29
CA ARG A 81 -7.40 -5.71 -7.04
C ARG A 81 -7.13 -4.54 -7.98
N LYS A 82 -8.14 -4.02 -8.67
CA LYS A 82 -8.05 -2.82 -9.52
C LYS A 82 -7.64 -1.59 -8.71
N LEU A 83 -8.21 -1.39 -7.52
CA LEU A 83 -7.79 -0.32 -6.62
C LEU A 83 -6.29 -0.43 -6.27
N ILE A 84 -5.84 -1.63 -5.88
CA ILE A 84 -4.42 -1.86 -5.55
C ILE A 84 -3.52 -1.62 -6.77
N MET A 85 -3.92 -2.10 -7.96
CA MET A 85 -3.17 -1.89 -9.21
C MET A 85 -3.12 -0.41 -9.59
N ASN A 86 -4.21 0.34 -9.42
CA ASN A 86 -4.23 1.79 -9.65
C ASN A 86 -3.27 2.50 -8.69
N PHE A 87 -3.32 2.16 -7.40
CA PHE A 87 -2.39 2.70 -6.42
C PHE A 87 -0.92 2.43 -6.77
N LEU A 88 -0.58 1.17 -7.10
CA LEU A 88 0.77 0.77 -7.49
C LEU A 88 1.23 1.43 -8.79
N SER A 89 0.32 1.60 -9.74
CA SER A 89 0.61 2.31 -10.99
C SER A 89 0.94 3.76 -10.69
N SER A 90 0.10 4.47 -9.94
CA SER A 90 0.40 5.84 -9.55
C SER A 90 1.73 5.93 -8.77
N LEU A 91 2.08 4.91 -7.97
CA LEU A 91 3.36 4.86 -7.26
C LEU A 91 4.56 4.67 -8.20
N ALA A 92 4.43 3.82 -9.21
CA ALA A 92 5.49 3.59 -10.21
C ALA A 92 5.74 4.85 -11.06
N TRP A 93 4.69 5.58 -11.42
CA TRP A 93 4.78 6.83 -12.19
C TRP A 93 5.59 7.91 -11.46
N THR A 94 5.49 7.98 -10.14
CA THR A 94 6.21 8.99 -9.35
C THR A 94 7.67 8.68 -9.14
N ASN A 95 8.05 7.40 -9.13
CA ASN A 95 9.40 6.96 -8.78
C ASN A 95 10.23 6.53 -10.00
N VAL A 96 9.70 6.66 -11.24
CA VAL A 96 10.37 6.32 -12.52
C VAL A 96 10.91 4.89 -12.58
N ARG A 97 10.41 4.00 -11.71
CA ARG A 97 10.86 2.60 -11.59
C ARG A 97 9.67 1.68 -11.42
N ALA A 98 9.83 0.45 -11.90
CA ALA A 98 8.77 -0.53 -11.92
C ALA A 98 8.45 -1.08 -10.52
N VAL A 99 7.15 -1.29 -10.28
CA VAL A 99 6.65 -2.13 -9.20
C VAL A 99 5.91 -3.30 -9.83
N GLU A 100 6.40 -4.51 -9.61
CA GLU A 100 5.79 -5.72 -10.14
C GLU A 100 5.00 -6.43 -9.05
N ILE A 101 3.84 -6.97 -9.39
CA ILE A 101 3.08 -7.82 -8.47
C ILE A 101 3.64 -9.24 -8.57
N ALA A 102 4.28 -9.69 -7.49
CA ALA A 102 4.83 -11.04 -7.37
C ALA A 102 3.74 -12.11 -7.24
N GLY A 103 2.62 -11.74 -6.59
CA GLY A 103 1.50 -12.64 -6.37
C GLY A 103 0.45 -12.06 -5.45
N TRP A 104 -0.77 -12.59 -5.56
CA TRP A 104 -1.91 -12.21 -4.73
C TRP A 104 -2.06 -13.20 -3.58
N THR A 105 -2.23 -12.67 -2.38
CA THR A 105 -2.55 -13.42 -1.16
C THR A 105 -3.74 -12.75 -0.47
N GLY A 106 -4.26 -13.37 0.60
CA GLY A 106 -5.43 -12.84 1.28
C GLY A 106 -6.00 -13.82 2.30
N GLY A 107 -7.11 -13.44 2.92
CA GLY A 107 -7.80 -14.26 3.92
C GLY A 107 -8.30 -13.43 5.09
N SER A 108 -8.44 -14.05 6.26
CA SER A 108 -8.91 -13.40 7.49
C SER A 108 -7.93 -12.36 8.07
N HIS A 109 -6.67 -12.39 7.60
CA HIS A 109 -5.57 -11.50 7.97
C HIS A 109 -4.74 -11.16 6.72
N PRO A 110 -3.92 -10.09 6.73
CA PRO A 110 -3.03 -9.77 5.63
C PRO A 110 -1.86 -10.78 5.54
N PHE A 111 -2.12 -11.96 4.96
CA PHE A 111 -1.11 -12.98 4.73
C PHE A 111 -0.12 -12.54 3.67
N ARG A 112 1.17 -12.71 3.94
CA ARG A 112 2.28 -12.33 3.05
C ARG A 112 2.93 -13.56 2.43
N MET A 113 3.42 -13.39 1.21
CA MET A 113 4.23 -14.39 0.53
C MET A 113 5.66 -14.37 1.09
N THR A 114 6.26 -15.55 1.22
CA THR A 114 7.67 -15.69 1.55
C THR A 114 8.55 -15.24 0.39
N LYS A 115 9.65 -14.58 0.72
CA LYS A 115 10.58 -14.03 -0.27
C LYS A 115 11.37 -15.17 -0.93
N ALA A 116 11.19 -15.37 -2.23
CA ALA A 116 12.19 -16.07 -3.04
C ALA A 116 13.39 -15.12 -3.20
N SER A 117 14.61 -15.63 -3.01
CA SER A 117 15.87 -14.96 -2.65
C SER A 117 16.42 -13.83 -3.55
N ILE A 118 15.63 -13.20 -4.43
CA ILE A 118 16.13 -12.36 -5.52
C ILE A 118 15.50 -10.96 -5.52
N CYS A 119 16.40 -9.98 -5.30
CA CYS A 119 16.28 -8.52 -5.37
C CYS A 119 15.43 -7.79 -4.31
N SER A 120 16.11 -7.12 -3.39
CA SER A 120 15.55 -6.13 -2.46
C SER A 120 16.24 -4.78 -2.63
N THR A 121 15.46 -3.72 -2.84
CA THR A 121 15.92 -2.33 -2.78
C THR A 121 15.20 -1.65 -1.62
N ILE A 122 15.87 -1.52 -0.48
CA ILE A 122 15.34 -0.77 0.67
C ILE A 122 15.72 0.70 0.46
N ALA A 123 14.75 1.63 0.42
CA ALA A 123 15.07 3.05 0.38
C ALA A 123 14.70 3.72 1.72
N PRO A 124 15.68 4.26 2.46
CA PRO A 124 15.40 5.08 3.62
C PRO A 124 14.73 6.39 3.16
N GLY A 125 13.54 6.68 3.70
CA GLY A 125 12.82 7.93 3.41
C GLY A 125 11.79 7.87 2.28
N PHE A 126 11.14 6.73 2.06
CA PHE A 126 10.01 6.61 1.13
C PHE A 126 8.93 7.68 1.41
N ARG A 127 8.66 8.52 0.42
CA ARG A 127 7.65 9.58 0.45
C ARG A 127 6.67 9.37 -0.69
N VAL A 128 5.43 8.99 -0.36
CA VAL A 128 4.30 8.84 -1.31
C VAL A 128 3.70 10.20 -1.70
N THR A 129 4.23 11.31 -1.19
CA THR A 129 3.68 12.67 -1.33
C THR A 129 3.70 13.24 -2.75
N TYR A 130 3.96 12.44 -3.79
CA TYR A 130 3.86 12.90 -5.18
C TYR A 130 2.89 12.06 -6.01
N LEU A 131 2.00 11.25 -5.41
CA LEU A 131 1.09 10.38 -6.15
C LEU A 131 0.04 11.19 -6.95
N PRO A 132 0.11 11.30 -8.30
CA PRO A 132 -0.99 11.90 -9.04
C PRO A 132 -2.18 10.94 -8.99
N ASP A 133 -3.34 11.41 -8.56
CA ASP A 133 -4.60 10.68 -8.74
C ASP A 133 -5.18 11.04 -10.11
N PRO A 134 -5.08 10.17 -11.13
CA PRO A 134 -5.75 10.43 -12.40
C PRO A 134 -7.26 10.35 -12.17
N VAL A 135 -7.92 11.51 -12.23
CA VAL A 135 -9.37 11.64 -12.29
C VAL A 135 -9.91 10.81 -13.46
N ASN A 136 -10.67 9.77 -13.12
CA ASN A 136 -11.60 9.12 -14.04
C ASN A 136 -12.74 8.48 -13.25
#